data_AF-A0A1H4K314-F1
#
_entry.id   AF-A0A1H4K314-F1
#
_cell.length_a   1.000
_cell.length_b   1.000
_cell.length_c   1.000
_cell.angle_alpha   90.00
_cell.angle_beta   90.00
_cell.angle_gamma   90.00
#
_symmetry.space_group_name_H-M   'P 1'
#
loop_
_entity.id
_entity.type
_entity.pdbx_description
1 polymer ?
#
loop_
_entity_poly.entity_id
_entity_poly.type
_entity_poly.pdbx_seq_one_letter_code
_entity_poly.pdbx_strand_id
1 'polypeptide(L)'
;MSSPLRNRPLRLHRAAPVMALLTGFALSLSPALAQGICGISIRALQESLVLFGESYQIAPDIDCETEATLPAHRLMCDSLYEDEQELWLMGNLDDAAWVYALENATGIETDHSNPSRDESFIAARDACTTEACLCEALIGHTNASLGGESPYLR
;
A
#
# COMPACT_ATOMS: atom_id res chain seq x y z
N MET A 1 53.97 14.51 47.66
CA MET A 1 53.05 15.66 47.76
C MET A 1 51.68 15.08 48.10
N SER A 2 51.43 14.60 49.32
CA SER A 2 51.24 15.32 50.59
C SER A 2 49.92 16.08 50.69
N SER A 3 49.02 15.52 51.51
CA SER A 3 48.05 16.21 52.39
C SER A 3 46.60 16.38 51.86
N PRO A 4 45.59 16.54 52.74
CA PRO A 4 44.96 15.43 53.48
C PRO A 4 43.41 15.51 53.55
N LEU A 5 42.82 14.45 54.10
CA LEU A 5 41.45 14.30 54.60
C LEU A 5 40.98 15.52 55.43
N ARG A 6 39.74 15.98 55.20
CA ARG A 6 39.01 16.83 56.15
C ARG A 6 37.62 16.25 56.43
N ASN A 7 37.41 16.04 57.72
CA ASN A 7 36.26 15.42 58.40
C ASN A 7 35.06 16.36 58.57
N ARG A 8 33.90 15.73 58.83
CA ARG A 8 32.66 16.18 59.53
C ARG A 8 31.47 16.61 58.65
N PRO A 9 30.23 16.60 59.19
CA PRO A 9 29.55 15.56 59.96
C PRO A 9 28.16 15.22 59.37
N LEU A 10 27.63 14.03 59.71
CA LEU A 10 26.26 13.62 59.47
C LEU A 10 25.26 14.62 60.10
N ARG A 11 24.35 15.16 59.29
CA ARG A 11 23.08 15.72 59.75
C ARG A 11 21.92 14.97 59.11
N LEU A 12 21.30 14.16 59.95
CA LEU A 12 20.05 13.45 59.73
C LEU A 12 18.89 14.45 59.83
N HIS A 13 18.28 14.87 58.73
CA HIS A 13 16.95 15.49 58.74
C HIS A 13 16.00 14.70 57.85
N ARG A 14 15.02 14.08 58.51
CA ARG A 14 13.79 13.51 57.97
C ARG A 14 12.99 14.59 57.25
N ALA A 15 12.46 14.29 56.06
CA ALA A 15 11.05 14.48 55.73
C ALA A 15 10.71 13.80 54.39
N ALA A 16 9.47 13.32 54.33
CA ALA A 16 8.85 12.42 53.36
C ALA A 16 8.82 12.93 51.90
N PRO A 17 8.56 12.01 50.94
CA PRO A 17 8.61 12.31 49.51
C PRO A 17 7.37 13.10 49.08
N VAL A 18 7.57 14.24 48.43
CA VAL A 18 6.50 14.86 47.64
C VAL A 18 6.45 14.13 46.31
N MET A 19 5.60 13.12 46.28
CA MET A 19 5.20 12.39 45.08
C MET A 19 4.36 13.35 44.22
N ALA A 20 5.03 14.14 43.38
CA ALA A 20 4.37 14.91 42.35
C ALA A 20 3.92 13.94 41.24
N LEU A 21 2.69 13.44 41.36
CA LEU A 21 1.98 12.79 40.26
C LEU A 21 1.71 13.86 39.19
N LEU A 22 2.64 14.00 38.25
CA LEU A 22 2.36 14.61 36.96
C LEU A 22 1.66 13.53 36.11
N THR A 23 0.33 13.47 36.21
CA THR A 23 -0.50 12.79 35.22
C THR A 23 -0.40 13.53 33.90
N GLY A 24 0.67 13.25 33.15
CA GLY A 24 0.76 13.57 31.75
C GLY A 24 -0.27 12.74 31.01
N PHE A 25 -1.36 13.38 30.59
CA PHE A 25 -2.32 12.81 29.65
C PHE A 25 -1.59 12.72 28.30
N ALA A 26 -0.89 11.61 28.07
CA ALA A 26 -0.33 11.30 26.77
C ALA A 26 -1.50 11.00 25.84
N LEU A 27 -1.99 12.02 25.13
CA LEU A 27 -2.80 11.85 23.94
C LEU A 27 -1.94 11.10 22.92
N SER A 28 -2.00 9.78 22.95
CA SER A 28 -1.56 8.95 21.84
C SER A 28 -2.47 9.25 20.65
N LEU A 29 -2.09 10.23 19.84
CA LEU A 29 -2.60 10.33 18.47
C LEU A 29 -2.08 9.09 17.75
N SER A 30 -2.92 8.06 17.67
CA SER A 30 -2.72 7.03 16.67
C SER A 30 -2.81 7.72 15.31
N PRO A 31 -1.79 7.63 14.45
CA PRO A 31 -1.94 8.09 13.08
C PRO A 31 -3.07 7.24 12.47
N ALA A 32 -4.20 7.87 12.17
CA ALA A 32 -5.16 7.27 11.26
C ALA A 32 -4.42 7.17 9.92
N LEU A 33 -4.03 5.96 9.54
CA LEU A 33 -3.60 5.71 8.18
C LEU A 33 -4.82 6.03 7.31
N ALA A 34 -4.68 7.04 6.45
CA ALA A 34 -5.66 7.27 5.39
C ALA A 34 -5.77 5.95 4.61
N GLN A 35 -6.95 5.33 4.68
CA GLN A 35 -7.31 4.21 3.84
C GLN A 35 -7.93 4.80 2.60
N GLY A 36 -7.50 4.34 1.42
CA GLY A 36 -8.11 4.77 0.17
C GLY A 36 -9.56 4.27 0.06
N ILE A 37 -10.18 4.63 -1.05
CA ILE A 37 -11.51 4.19 -1.50
C ILE A 37 -11.71 2.66 -1.36
N CYS A 38 -10.69 1.85 -1.65
CA CYS A 38 -10.74 0.39 -1.54
C CYS A 38 -10.36 -0.12 -0.14
N GLY A 39 -10.14 0.75 0.83
CA GLY A 39 -9.67 0.38 2.17
C GLY A 39 -8.19 -0.02 2.19
N ILE A 40 -7.44 0.21 1.11
CA ILE A 40 -6.05 -0.21 0.95
C ILE A 40 -5.13 0.97 1.20
N SER A 41 -3.96 0.70 1.78
CA SER A 41 -2.94 1.72 1.94
C SER A 41 -2.16 1.91 0.65
N ILE A 42 -2.06 3.16 0.17
CA ILE A 42 -1.21 3.51 -0.98
C ILE A 42 0.24 3.06 -0.78
N ARG A 43 0.76 3.15 0.45
CA ARG A 43 2.09 2.64 0.77
C ARG A 43 2.20 1.13 0.54
N ALA A 44 1.20 0.35 0.97
CA ALA A 44 1.20 -1.10 0.77
C ALA A 44 1.13 -1.48 -0.72
N LEU A 45 0.38 -0.71 -1.53
CA LEU A 45 0.36 -0.86 -3.00
C LEU A 45 1.74 -0.61 -3.61
N GLN A 46 2.38 0.51 -3.24
CA GLN A 46 3.71 0.86 -3.73
C GLN A 46 4.77 -0.16 -3.31
N GLU A 47 4.74 -0.61 -2.05
CA GLU A 47 5.63 -1.67 -1.56
C GLU A 47 5.41 -2.98 -2.32
N SER A 48 4.16 -3.33 -2.63
CA SER A 48 3.85 -4.52 -3.43
C SER A 48 4.36 -4.41 -4.86
N LEU A 49 4.19 -3.26 -5.51
CA LEU A 49 4.74 -3.00 -6.85
C LEU A 49 6.27 -3.10 -6.88
N VAL A 50 6.95 -2.61 -5.82
CA VAL A 50 8.41 -2.73 -5.69
C VAL A 50 8.88 -4.19 -5.62
N LEU A 51 8.05 -5.12 -5.11
CA LEU A 51 8.41 -6.55 -5.06
C LEU A 51 8.47 -7.19 -6.44
N PHE A 52 7.66 -6.72 -7.39
CA PHE A 52 7.78 -7.14 -8.79
C PHE A 52 9.01 -6.51 -9.45
N GLY A 53 9.38 -5.30 -9.05
CA GLY A 53 10.59 -4.63 -9.49
C GLY A 53 10.47 -4.01 -10.89
N GLU A 54 11.56 -3.42 -11.38
CA GLU A 54 11.57 -2.69 -12.65
C GLU A 54 11.26 -3.57 -13.87
N SER A 55 11.47 -4.89 -13.77
CA SER A 55 11.22 -5.82 -14.86
C SER A 55 9.75 -6.08 -15.11
N TYR A 56 8.82 -5.63 -14.27
CA TYR A 56 7.37 -5.84 -14.46
C TYR A 56 6.62 -4.50 -14.57
N GLN A 57 7.24 -3.52 -15.23
CA GLN A 57 6.57 -2.30 -15.65
C GLN A 57 5.71 -2.59 -16.87
N ILE A 58 4.50 -3.08 -16.62
CA ILE A 58 3.55 -3.44 -17.66
C ILE A 58 2.90 -2.18 -18.24
N ALA A 59 2.89 -2.04 -19.56
CA ALA A 59 2.15 -0.96 -20.20
C ALA A 59 0.65 -1.12 -19.87
N PRO A 60 -0.06 -0.08 -19.40
CA PRO A 60 -1.49 -0.20 -19.11
C PRO A 60 -2.28 -0.43 -20.41
N ASP A 61 -3.38 -1.17 -20.32
CA ASP A 61 -4.31 -1.38 -21.45
C ASP A 61 -5.30 -0.21 -21.63
N ILE A 62 -5.33 0.73 -20.69
CA ILE A 62 -6.19 1.91 -20.71
C ILE A 62 -5.35 3.16 -21.04
N ASP A 63 -5.74 3.87 -22.10
CA ASP A 63 -5.22 5.20 -22.40
C ASP A 63 -6.12 6.29 -21.78
N CYS A 64 -5.64 6.89 -20.70
CA CYS A 64 -6.36 7.95 -19.98
C CYS A 64 -6.41 9.29 -20.73
N GLU A 65 -5.56 9.50 -21.72
CA GLU A 65 -5.52 10.75 -22.48
C GLU A 65 -6.54 10.75 -23.63
N THR A 66 -6.90 9.57 -24.15
CA THR A 66 -7.72 9.49 -25.38
C THR A 66 -8.94 8.56 -25.32
N GLU A 67 -9.00 7.56 -24.42
CA GLU A 67 -9.97 6.45 -24.55
C GLU A 67 -10.75 6.05 -23.27
N ALA A 68 -10.86 6.91 -22.25
CA ALA A 68 -11.68 6.66 -21.06
C ALA A 68 -13.20 6.79 -21.30
N THR A 69 -13.77 5.95 -22.18
CA THR A 69 -15.19 5.97 -22.53
C THR A 69 -16.06 5.16 -21.58
N LEU A 70 -15.52 4.08 -21.00
CA LEU A 70 -16.22 3.22 -20.06
C LEU A 70 -16.19 3.80 -18.63
N PRO A 71 -17.23 3.59 -17.81
CA PRO A 71 -17.24 4.05 -16.43
C PRO A 71 -16.05 3.57 -15.61
N ALA A 72 -15.66 2.29 -15.72
CA ALA A 72 -14.50 1.74 -15.02
C ALA A 72 -13.20 2.45 -15.41
N HIS A 73 -12.97 2.70 -16.70
CA HIS A 73 -11.78 3.40 -17.19
C HIS A 73 -11.71 4.82 -16.64
N ARG A 74 -12.85 5.52 -16.60
CA ARG A 74 -12.91 6.86 -16.01
C ARG A 74 -12.53 6.84 -14.53
N LEU A 75 -13.06 5.91 -13.75
CA LEU A 75 -12.70 5.78 -12.33
C LEU A 75 -11.18 5.53 -12.14
N MET A 76 -10.58 4.66 -12.97
CA MET A 76 -9.14 4.40 -12.91
C MET A 76 -8.31 5.62 -13.35
N CYS A 77 -8.72 6.30 -14.42
CA CYS A 77 -8.02 7.47 -14.94
C CYS A 77 -8.19 8.71 -14.06
N ASP A 78 -9.36 8.93 -13.48
CA ASP A 78 -9.60 10.01 -12.52
C ASP A 78 -8.69 9.82 -11.30
N SER A 79 -8.55 8.58 -10.81
CA SER A 79 -7.66 8.23 -9.71
C SER A 79 -6.20 8.62 -9.96
N LEU A 80 -5.70 8.54 -11.21
CA LEU A 80 -4.32 8.91 -11.57
C LEU A 80 -3.97 10.37 -11.20
N TYR A 81 -4.95 11.26 -11.25
CA TYR A 81 -4.74 12.71 -11.00
C TYR A 81 -5.11 13.13 -9.58
N GLU A 82 -5.55 12.20 -8.72
CA GLU A 82 -5.85 12.44 -7.31
C GLU A 82 -4.63 12.17 -6.40
N ASP A 83 -4.68 12.65 -5.15
CA ASP A 83 -3.58 12.49 -4.19
C ASP A 83 -3.32 11.02 -3.81
N GLU A 84 -4.31 10.14 -3.97
CA GLU A 84 -4.25 8.75 -3.51
C GLU A 84 -3.89 7.77 -4.64
N GLN A 85 -4.28 7.99 -5.90
CA GLN A 85 -3.96 7.11 -7.05
C GLN A 85 -4.29 5.62 -6.86
N GLU A 86 -5.16 5.29 -5.90
CA GLU A 86 -5.35 3.92 -5.43
C GLU A 86 -5.77 2.97 -6.56
N LEU A 87 -6.82 3.30 -7.30
CA LEU A 87 -7.35 2.45 -8.36
C LEU A 87 -6.36 2.27 -9.51
N TRP A 88 -5.60 3.33 -9.82
CA TRP A 88 -4.55 3.26 -10.84
C TRP A 88 -3.41 2.33 -10.42
N LEU A 89 -2.91 2.48 -9.19
CA LEU A 89 -1.87 1.62 -8.65
C LEU A 89 -2.32 0.16 -8.49
N MET A 90 -3.59 -0.05 -8.13
CA MET A 90 -4.20 -1.39 -8.10
C MET A 90 -4.25 -2.02 -9.49
N GLY A 91 -4.60 -1.26 -10.54
CA GLY A 91 -4.55 -1.73 -11.93
C GLY A 91 -3.15 -2.14 -12.35
N ASN A 92 -2.14 -1.31 -12.07
CA ASN A 92 -0.75 -1.65 -12.39
C ASN A 92 -0.27 -2.89 -11.64
N LEU A 93 -0.68 -3.04 -10.38
CA LEU A 93 -0.34 -4.21 -9.56
C LEU A 93 -0.99 -5.48 -10.11
N ASP A 94 -2.23 -5.38 -10.57
CA ASP A 94 -2.96 -6.47 -11.20
C ASP A 94 -2.28 -6.94 -12.49
N ASP A 95 -1.92 -5.99 -13.36
CA ASP A 95 -1.19 -6.26 -14.59
C ASP A 95 0.14 -6.95 -14.35
N ALA A 96 0.93 -6.45 -13.38
CA ALA A 96 2.20 -7.07 -12.98
C ALA A 96 1.99 -8.49 -12.44
N ALA A 97 0.97 -8.69 -11.59
CA ALA A 97 0.64 -9.99 -11.02
C ALA A 97 0.21 -11.00 -12.08
N TRP A 98 -0.63 -10.59 -13.04
CA TRP A 98 -1.08 -11.42 -14.15
C TRP A 98 0.08 -11.85 -15.04
N VAL A 99 0.92 -10.89 -15.46
CA VAL A 99 2.06 -11.19 -16.33
C VAL A 99 3.05 -12.11 -15.61
N TYR A 100 3.36 -11.84 -14.35
CA TYR A 100 4.18 -12.73 -13.53
C TYR A 100 3.61 -14.16 -13.46
N ALA A 101 2.30 -14.30 -13.25
CA ALA A 101 1.64 -15.60 -13.19
C ALA A 101 1.70 -16.33 -14.54
N LEU A 102 1.46 -15.62 -15.65
CA LEU A 102 1.51 -16.17 -17.00
C LEU A 102 2.92 -16.65 -17.37
N GLU A 103 3.94 -15.85 -17.08
CA GLU A 103 5.34 -16.20 -17.35
C GLU A 103 5.80 -17.39 -16.51
N ASN A 104 5.40 -17.45 -15.24
CA ASN A 104 5.70 -18.60 -14.39
C ASN A 104 4.98 -19.88 -14.83
N ALA A 105 3.74 -19.76 -15.30
CA ALA A 105 2.96 -20.90 -15.77
C ALA A 105 3.50 -21.47 -17.09
N THR A 106 4.02 -20.61 -17.97
CA THR A 106 4.47 -20.98 -19.31
C THR A 106 5.98 -21.19 -19.42
N GLY A 107 6.77 -20.58 -18.53
CA GLY A 107 8.22 -20.51 -18.61
C GLY A 107 8.73 -19.61 -19.74
N ILE A 108 7.89 -18.71 -20.26
CA ILE A 108 8.17 -17.84 -21.41
C ILE A 108 7.98 -16.39 -20.98
N GLU A 109 8.99 -15.57 -21.20
CA GLU A 109 8.90 -14.11 -21.02
C GLU A 109 7.99 -13.49 -22.08
N THR A 110 7.12 -12.58 -21.64
CA THR A 110 6.14 -11.90 -22.49
C THR A 110 6.64 -10.52 -22.93
N ASP A 111 6.05 -9.95 -23.96
CA ASP A 111 6.28 -8.54 -24.32
C ASP A 111 5.51 -7.65 -23.33
N HIS A 112 6.19 -7.05 -22.36
CA HIS A 112 5.56 -6.20 -21.34
C HIS A 112 5.00 -4.88 -21.86
N SER A 113 5.37 -4.49 -23.08
CA SER A 113 4.75 -3.35 -23.76
C SER A 113 3.38 -3.70 -24.38
N ASN A 114 3.10 -4.99 -24.56
CA ASN A 114 1.86 -5.49 -25.11
C ASN A 114 1.60 -6.96 -24.69
N PRO A 115 1.41 -7.24 -23.38
CA PRO A 115 1.26 -8.61 -22.92
C PRO A 115 -0.14 -9.14 -23.23
N SER A 116 -0.24 -10.47 -23.31
CA SER A 116 -1.56 -11.12 -23.34
C SER A 116 -2.31 -10.78 -22.06
N ARG A 117 -3.61 -10.46 -22.18
CA ARG A 117 -4.47 -10.14 -21.04
C ARG A 117 -5.45 -11.26 -20.74
N ASP A 118 -5.98 -11.27 -19.52
CA ASP A 118 -7.16 -12.06 -19.21
C ASP A 118 -8.41 -11.33 -19.71
N GLU A 119 -8.90 -11.75 -20.88
CA GLU A 119 -10.11 -11.21 -21.51
C GLU A 119 -11.35 -11.32 -20.60
N SER A 120 -11.41 -12.34 -19.74
CA SER A 120 -12.54 -12.52 -18.82
C SER A 120 -12.51 -11.52 -17.68
N PHE A 121 -11.31 -11.21 -17.18
CA PHE A 121 -11.11 -10.13 -16.23
C PHE A 121 -11.39 -8.77 -16.84
N ILE A 122 -10.87 -8.47 -18.04
CA ILE A 122 -11.14 -7.20 -18.74
C ILE A 122 -12.65 -6.98 -18.86
N ALA A 123 -13.40 -7.99 -19.31
CA ALA A 123 -14.85 -7.88 -19.42
C ALA A 123 -15.55 -7.64 -18.07
N ALA A 124 -15.05 -8.24 -16.98
CA ALA A 124 -15.59 -8.04 -15.64
C ALA A 124 -15.27 -6.64 -15.09
N ARG A 125 -14.02 -6.18 -15.22
CA ARG A 125 -13.57 -4.83 -14.86
C ARG A 125 -14.37 -3.78 -15.61
N ASP A 126 -14.48 -3.92 -16.92
CA ASP A 126 -15.14 -2.95 -17.80
C ASP A 126 -16.66 -2.86 -17.58
N ALA A 127 -17.27 -3.91 -17.01
CA ALA A 127 -18.66 -3.90 -16.57
C ALA A 127 -18.90 -3.13 -15.25
N CYS A 128 -17.85 -2.80 -14.50
CA CYS A 128 -17.99 -2.05 -13.26
C CYS A 128 -18.37 -0.58 -13.51
N THR A 129 -19.32 -0.09 -12.73
CA THR A 129 -19.78 1.32 -12.77
C THR A 129 -19.58 2.05 -11.44
N THR A 130 -18.92 1.41 -10.47
CA THR A 130 -18.67 1.96 -9.13
C THR A 130 -17.27 1.56 -8.67
N GLU A 131 -16.68 2.36 -7.80
CA GLU A 131 -15.37 2.08 -7.22
C GLU A 131 -15.38 0.76 -6.45
N ALA A 132 -16.43 0.49 -5.65
CA ALA A 132 -16.53 -0.76 -4.89
C ALA A 132 -16.46 -2.02 -5.79
N CYS A 133 -17.19 -2.03 -6.92
CA CYS A 133 -17.12 -3.12 -7.91
C CYS A 133 -15.70 -3.25 -8.46
N LEU A 134 -15.09 -2.12 -8.81
CA LEU A 134 -13.76 -2.09 -9.40
C LEU A 134 -12.68 -2.56 -8.41
N CYS A 135 -12.77 -2.16 -7.15
CA CYS A 135 -11.93 -2.65 -6.06
C CYS A 135 -12.06 -4.17 -5.92
N GLU A 136 -13.29 -4.72 -5.87
CA GLU A 136 -13.51 -6.17 -5.77
C GLU A 136 -12.94 -6.93 -6.97
N ALA A 137 -13.14 -6.41 -8.19
CA ALA A 137 -12.63 -7.01 -9.41
C ALA A 137 -11.09 -7.05 -9.43
N LEU A 138 -10.44 -5.92 -9.16
CA LEU A 138 -8.98 -5.81 -9.10
C LEU A 138 -8.39 -6.71 -8.01
N ILE A 139 -8.93 -6.62 -6.78
CA ILE A 139 -8.44 -7.44 -5.66
C ILE A 139 -8.60 -8.93 -5.97
N GLY A 140 -9.76 -9.32 -6.48
CA GLY A 140 -10.06 -10.71 -6.81
C GLY A 140 -9.10 -11.29 -7.85
N HIS A 141 -8.87 -10.56 -8.93
CA HIS A 141 -8.02 -11.01 -10.02
C HIS A 141 -6.53 -11.01 -9.64
N THR A 142 -6.05 -9.98 -8.94
CA THR A 142 -4.67 -9.92 -8.45
C THR A 142 -4.38 -11.06 -7.49
N ASN A 143 -5.28 -11.30 -6.52
CA ASN A 143 -5.12 -12.42 -5.58
C ASN A 143 -5.14 -13.77 -6.33
N ALA A 144 -6.03 -13.96 -7.31
CA ALA A 144 -6.11 -15.19 -8.09
C ALA A 144 -4.81 -15.44 -8.89
N SER A 145 -4.25 -14.39 -9.51
CA SER A 145 -2.98 -14.43 -10.22
C SER A 145 -1.82 -14.85 -9.31
N LEU A 146 -1.87 -14.45 -8.03
CA LEU A 146 -0.86 -14.79 -7.02
C LEU A 146 -1.20 -16.04 -6.19
N GLY A 147 -2.07 -16.92 -6.71
CA GLY A 147 -2.37 -18.19 -6.05
C GLY A 147 -3.20 -18.07 -4.76
N GLY A 148 -3.93 -16.96 -4.60
CA GLY A 148 -4.82 -16.67 -3.47
C GLY A 148 -4.19 -15.84 -2.35
N GLU A 149 -2.88 -15.58 -2.39
CA GLU A 149 -2.25 -14.63 -1.46
C GLU A 149 -2.56 -13.20 -1.85
N SER A 150 -2.90 -12.36 -0.86
CA SER A 150 -3.24 -10.97 -1.12
C SER A 150 -2.04 -10.05 -0.89
N PRO A 151 -1.58 -9.31 -1.92
CA PRO A 151 -0.51 -8.33 -1.76
C PRO A 151 -0.97 -7.08 -0.99
N TYR A 152 -2.28 -6.85 -0.90
CA TYR A 152 -2.86 -5.66 -0.27
C TYR A 152 -2.86 -5.66 1.27
N LEU A 153 -2.57 -6.80 1.90
CA LEU A 153 -2.67 -7.00 3.37
C LEU A 153 -1.30 -6.96 4.10
N ARG A 154 -0.24 -6.52 3.42
CA ARG A 154 1.12 -6.51 3.99
C ARG A 154 1.44 -5.22 4.74
#